data_AF-A0A7C6MS00-F1
#
_entry.id   AF-A0A7C6MS00-F1
#
_cell.length_a   1.000
_cell.length_b   1.000
_cell.length_c   1.000
_cell.angle_alpha   90.00
_cell.angle_beta   90.00
_cell.angle_gamma   90.00
#
_symmetry.space_group_name_H-M   'P 1'
#
loop_
_entity.id
_entity.type
_entity.pdbx_description
1 polymer ?
#
loop_
_entity_poly.entity_id
_entity_poly.type
_entity_poly.pdbx_seq_one_letter_code
_entity_poly.pdbx_strand_id
1 'polypeptide(L)'
;VIFYAAVFPIVINAALGVQEIRKEYWEVCRALCLPPGKILRTLILPGSYSAVFTGLRLGMGMSWRAIVAAEMLAASSGLGYLVMSSRALVKVDEMFAGIIFIGIFGIIIDVVFVAIQNHLIPSWRMRLSSNRGEEFVNTATAVEPSFQDI
;
A
#
# COMPACT_ATOMS: atom_id res chain seq x y z
N VAL A 1 -4.55 -21.36 -5.19
CA VAL A 1 -5.55 -20.49 -4.53
C VAL A 1 -4.95 -19.21 -3.95
N ILE A 2 -3.86 -19.29 -3.18
CA ILE A 2 -3.21 -18.14 -2.52
C ILE A 2 -2.79 -17.04 -3.52
N PHE A 3 -2.20 -17.42 -4.66
CA PHE A 3 -1.81 -16.48 -5.71
C PHE A 3 -3.00 -15.64 -6.22
N TYR A 4 -4.11 -16.28 -6.57
CA TYR A 4 -5.30 -15.58 -7.03
C TYR A 4 -5.87 -14.63 -5.95
N ALA A 5 -5.89 -15.07 -4.69
CA ALA A 5 -6.37 -14.24 -3.58
C ALA A 5 -5.52 -12.98 -3.36
N ALA A 6 -4.21 -13.03 -3.66
CA ALA A 6 -3.32 -11.87 -3.53
C ALA A 6 -3.35 -10.94 -4.74
N VAL A 7 -3.48 -11.49 -5.96
CA VAL A 7 -3.35 -10.71 -7.20
C VAL A 7 -4.49 -9.71 -7.39
N PHE A 8 -5.74 -10.11 -7.10
CA PHE A 8 -6.89 -9.21 -7.26
C PHE A 8 -6.78 -7.89 -6.48
N PRO A 9 -6.56 -7.90 -5.15
CA PRO A 9 -6.44 -6.65 -4.40
C PRO A 9 -5.24 -5.80 -4.84
N ILE A 10 -4.13 -6.42 -5.25
CA ILE A 10 -2.97 -5.70 -5.77
C ILE A 10 -3.32 -4.95 -7.05
N VAL A 11 -3.95 -5.61 -8.02
CA VAL A 11 -4.32 -5.00 -9.31
C VAL A 11 -5.36 -3.90 -9.13
N ILE A 12 -6.39 -4.12 -8.31
CA ILE A 12 -7.42 -3.12 -8.05
C ILE A 12 -6.82 -1.87 -7.39
N ASN A 13 -6.00 -2.04 -6.35
CA ASN A 13 -5.39 -0.90 -5.67
C ASN A 13 -4.36 -0.19 -6.56
N ALA A 14 -3.63 -0.93 -7.40
CA ALA A 14 -2.75 -0.33 -8.40
C ALA A 14 -3.54 0.54 -9.39
N ALA A 15 -4.67 0.04 -9.90
CA ALA A 15 -5.53 0.79 -10.82
C ALA A 15 -6.11 2.05 -10.18
N LEU A 16 -6.56 1.96 -8.93
CA LEU A 16 -7.03 3.12 -8.16
C LEU A 16 -5.90 4.15 -7.95
N GLY A 17 -4.69 3.70 -7.62
CA GLY A 17 -3.54 4.59 -7.45
C GLY A 17 -3.13 5.33 -8.72
N VAL A 18 -3.36 4.76 -9.91
CA VAL A 18 -3.12 5.45 -11.18
C VAL A 18 -4.19 6.51 -11.46
N GLN A 19 -5.44 6.24 -11.08
CA GLN A 19 -6.54 7.20 -11.23
C GLN A 19 -6.41 8.39 -10.27
N GLU A 20 -5.75 8.21 -9.14
CA GLU A 20 -5.51 9.26 -8.13
C GLU A 20 -4.43 10.28 -8.56
N ILE A 21 -3.64 9.94 -9.60
CA ILE A 21 -2.64 10.86 -10.17
C ILE A 21 -3.36 12.04 -10.83
N ARG A 22 -3.08 13.26 -10.36
CA ARG A 22 -3.69 14.48 -10.90
C ARG A 22 -3.43 14.65 -12.40
N LYS A 23 -4.41 15.21 -13.11
CA LYS A 23 -4.38 15.38 -14.56
C LYS A 23 -3.23 16.28 -15.03
N GLU A 24 -2.82 17.25 -14.23
CA GLU A 24 -1.70 18.14 -14.55
C GLU A 24 -0.39 17.38 -14.83
N TYR A 25 -0.15 16.25 -14.13
CA TYR A 25 1.05 15.44 -14.37
C TYR A 25 1.03 14.74 -15.74
N TRP A 26 -0.17 14.36 -16.21
CA TRP A 26 -0.34 13.78 -17.54
C TRP A 26 -0.10 14.81 -18.63
N GLU A 27 -0.50 16.06 -18.42
CA GLU A 27 -0.26 17.17 -19.33
C GLU A 27 1.24 17.52 -19.43
N VAL A 28 1.96 17.52 -18.30
CA VAL A 28 3.43 17.72 -18.28
C VAL A 28 4.15 16.60 -19.03
N CYS A 29 3.75 15.34 -18.84
CA CYS A 29 4.34 14.23 -19.60
C CYS A 29 4.07 14.32 -21.11
N ARG A 30 2.89 14.82 -21.49
CA ARG A 30 2.52 15.04 -22.89
C ARG A 30 3.31 16.21 -23.49
N ALA A 31 3.49 17.30 -22.75
CA ALA A 31 4.32 18.44 -23.16
C ALA A 31 5.80 18.06 -23.36
N LEU A 32 6.29 17.10 -22.58
CA LEU A 32 7.65 16.57 -22.69
C LEU A 32 7.82 15.44 -23.72
N CYS A 33 6.76 15.07 -24.46
CA CYS A 33 6.75 13.98 -25.44
C CYS A 33 7.41 12.68 -24.93
N LEU A 34 7.17 12.33 -23.67
CA LEU A 34 7.80 11.16 -23.07
C LEU A 34 7.24 9.86 -23.68
N PRO A 35 8.09 8.85 -23.98
CA PRO A 35 7.63 7.55 -24.43
C PRO A 35 6.90 6.79 -23.31
N PRO A 36 5.95 5.89 -23.64
CA PRO A 36 5.09 5.21 -22.66
C PRO A 36 5.87 4.44 -21.59
N GLY A 37 7.02 3.85 -21.94
CA GLY A 37 7.90 3.18 -20.97
C GLY A 37 8.54 4.13 -19.96
N LYS A 38 8.85 5.37 -20.34
CA LYS A 38 9.34 6.40 -19.41
C LYS A 38 8.21 6.95 -18.54
N ILE A 39 7.00 7.10 -19.07
CA ILE A 39 5.82 7.52 -18.29
C ILE A 39 5.52 6.50 -17.18
N LEU A 40 5.60 5.20 -17.50
CA LEU A 40 5.43 4.12 -16.54
C LEU A 40 6.40 4.20 -15.35
N ARG A 41 7.69 4.43 -15.62
CA ARG A 41 8.71 4.50 -14.55
C ARG A 41 8.77 5.84 -13.83
N THR A 42 8.47 6.94 -14.52
CA THR A 42 8.70 8.31 -14.02
C THR A 42 7.47 8.92 -13.37
N LEU A 43 6.27 8.54 -13.81
CA LEU A 43 5.01 9.08 -13.29
C LEU A 43 4.20 8.02 -12.55
N ILE A 44 3.92 6.90 -13.22
CA ILE A 44 3.02 5.87 -12.69
C ILE A 44 3.66 5.19 -11.47
N LEU A 45 4.90 4.72 -11.58
CA LEU A 45 5.60 4.06 -10.47
C LEU A 45 5.67 4.90 -9.19
N PRO A 46 6.15 6.17 -9.21
CA PRO A 46 6.19 6.99 -8.00
C PRO A 46 4.81 7.54 -7.59
N GLY A 47 3.90 7.76 -8.55
CA GLY A 47 2.57 8.31 -8.30
C GLY A 47 1.60 7.32 -7.67
N SER A 48 1.66 6.03 -8.05
CA SER A 48 0.78 4.98 -7.53
C SER A 48 1.43 4.07 -6.47
N TYR A 49 2.71 4.30 -6.14
CA TYR A 49 3.47 3.50 -5.17
C TYR A 49 2.67 3.25 -3.88
N SER A 50 2.11 4.29 -3.26
CA SER A 50 1.37 4.15 -2.00
C SER A 50 0.18 3.21 -2.12
N ALA A 51 -0.56 3.28 -3.23
CA ALA A 51 -1.73 2.44 -3.45
C ALA A 51 -1.33 0.98 -3.76
N VAL A 52 -0.27 0.76 -4.54
CA VAL A 52 0.26 -0.58 -4.81
C VAL A 52 0.66 -1.28 -3.51
N PHE A 53 1.32 -0.56 -2.59
CA PHE A 53 1.68 -1.12 -1.29
C PHE A 53 0.48 -1.43 -0.41
N THR A 54 -0.57 -0.60 -0.43
CA THR A 54 -1.85 -0.92 0.22
C THR A 54 -2.45 -2.21 -0.31
N GLY A 55 -2.47 -2.39 -1.64
CA GLY A 55 -2.94 -3.62 -2.29
C GLY A 55 -2.11 -4.84 -1.90
N LEU A 56 -0.79 -4.68 -1.84
CA LEU A 56 0.14 -5.73 -1.46
C LEU A 56 -0.04 -6.15 0.01
N ARG A 57 -0.24 -5.19 0.92
CA ARG A 57 -0.58 -5.48 2.33
C ARG A 57 -1.89 -6.28 2.44
N LEU A 58 -2.92 -5.86 1.72
CA LEU A 58 -4.21 -6.55 1.71
C LEU A 58 -4.05 -7.99 1.20
N GLY A 59 -3.29 -8.16 0.11
CA GLY A 59 -2.99 -9.47 -0.48
C GLY A 59 -2.20 -10.39 0.46
N MET A 60 -1.22 -9.85 1.19
CA MET A 60 -0.46 -10.60 2.19
C MET A 60 -1.33 -11.06 3.35
N GLY A 61 -2.19 -10.18 3.88
CA GLY A 61 -3.11 -10.55 4.96
C GLY A 61 -4.09 -11.66 4.57
N MET A 62 -4.54 -11.69 3.31
CA MET A 62 -5.35 -12.79 2.78
C MET A 62 -4.54 -14.07 2.58
N SER A 63 -3.33 -13.94 2.03
CA SER A 63 -2.43 -15.05 1.75
C SER A 63 -2.02 -15.78 3.03
N TRP A 64 -1.66 -15.03 4.08
CA TRP A 64 -1.31 -15.58 5.38
C TRP A 64 -2.43 -16.47 5.95
N ARG A 65 -3.67 -15.95 5.97
CA ARG A 65 -4.83 -16.72 6.44
C ARG A 65 -5.08 -17.97 5.59
N ALA A 66 -4.92 -17.86 4.27
CA ALA A 66 -5.10 -18.98 3.37
C ALA A 66 -4.01 -20.06 3.55
N ILE A 67 -2.76 -19.67 3.82
CA ILE A 67 -1.66 -20.59 4.13
C ILE A 67 -1.95 -21.33 5.45
N VAL A 68 -2.33 -20.60 6.51
CA VAL A 68 -2.68 -21.20 7.80
C VAL A 68 -3.83 -22.20 7.64
N ALA A 69 -4.89 -21.82 6.92
CA ALA A 69 -5.99 -22.73 6.64
C ALA A 69 -5.56 -23.98 5.85
N ALA A 70 -4.63 -23.84 4.90
CA ALA A 70 -4.09 -24.96 4.14
C ALA A 70 -3.24 -25.89 5.05
N GLU A 71 -2.43 -25.33 5.94
CA GLU A 71 -1.66 -26.11 6.93
C GLU A 71 -2.57 -26.89 7.87
N MET A 72 -3.72 -26.32 8.25
CA MET A 72 -4.70 -27.00 9.11
C MET A 72 -5.42 -28.17 8.44
N LEU A 73 -5.54 -28.19 7.11
CA LEU A 73 -6.37 -29.17 6.40
C LEU A 73 -5.56 -30.26 5.71
N ALA A 74 -4.37 -29.92 5.21
CA ALA A 74 -3.64 -30.79 4.28
C ALA A 74 -2.15 -30.97 4.60
N ALA A 75 -1.61 -30.27 5.60
CA ALA A 75 -0.21 -30.46 5.97
C ALA A 75 -0.05 -31.55 7.03
N SER A 76 1.08 -32.26 6.98
CA SER A 76 1.51 -33.24 7.98
C SER A 76 2.49 -32.65 9.01
N SER A 77 2.81 -31.36 8.87
CA SER A 77 3.69 -30.59 9.75
C SER A 77 3.35 -29.11 9.62
N GLY A 78 3.74 -28.30 10.63
CA GLY A 78 3.48 -26.85 10.65
C GLY A 78 2.67 -26.41 11.88
N LEU A 79 2.50 -25.09 12.03
CA LEU A 79 1.80 -24.50 13.18
C LEU A 79 0.30 -24.80 13.11
N GLY A 80 -0.30 -24.71 11.92
CA GLY A 80 -1.70 -25.08 11.71
C GLY A 80 -1.97 -26.57 11.99
N TYR A 81 -1.03 -27.44 11.60
CA TYR A 81 -1.08 -28.87 11.90
C TYR A 81 -0.95 -29.15 13.39
N LEU A 82 -0.04 -28.46 14.10
CA LEU A 82 0.14 -28.62 15.55
C LEU A 82 -1.16 -28.31 16.30
N VAL A 83 -1.83 -27.21 15.96
CA VAL A 83 -3.15 -26.87 16.54
C VAL A 83 -4.17 -27.98 16.24
N MET A 84 -4.19 -28.52 15.01
CA MET A 84 -5.03 -29.68 14.64
C MET A 84 -4.74 -30.93 15.46
N SER A 85 -3.48 -31.27 15.62
CA SER A 85 -3.06 -32.49 16.29
C SER A 85 -3.32 -32.40 17.80
N SER A 86 -2.98 -31.27 18.42
CA SER A 86 -3.27 -30.99 19.83
C SER A 86 -4.78 -30.97 20.12
N ARG A 87 -5.61 -30.47 19.18
CA ARG A 87 -7.08 -30.57 19.31
C ARG A 87 -7.56 -32.01 19.30
N ALA A 88 -6.98 -32.86 18.45
CA ALA A 88 -7.37 -34.28 18.33
C ALA A 88 -6.97 -35.09 19.57
N LEU A 89 -5.86 -34.72 20.20
CA LEU A 89 -5.36 -35.32 21.44
C LEU A 89 -5.93 -34.68 22.71
N VAL A 90 -6.84 -33.70 22.59
CA VAL A 90 -7.43 -32.93 23.71
C VAL A 90 -6.37 -32.26 24.59
N LYS A 91 -5.21 -31.91 24.01
CA LYS A 91 -4.14 -31.17 24.68
C LYS A 91 -4.37 -29.67 24.53
N VAL A 92 -5.18 -29.15 25.43
CA VAL A 92 -5.65 -27.76 25.39
C VAL A 92 -4.48 -26.76 25.54
N ASP A 93 -3.50 -27.07 26.39
CA ASP A 93 -2.33 -26.21 26.62
C ASP A 93 -1.50 -26.00 25.34
N GLU A 94 -1.16 -27.09 24.63
CA GLU A 94 -0.42 -27.05 23.37
C GLU A 94 -1.24 -26.36 22.26
N MET A 95 -2.56 -26.57 22.24
CA MET A 95 -3.46 -25.94 21.27
C MET A 95 -3.47 -24.41 21.40
N PHE A 96 -3.62 -23.90 22.62
CA PHE A 96 -3.61 -22.45 22.86
C PHE A 96 -2.25 -21.82 22.58
N ALA A 97 -1.15 -22.49 22.95
CA ALA A 97 0.19 -22.04 22.60
C ALA A 97 0.33 -21.88 21.07
N GLY A 98 -0.11 -22.87 20.29
CA GLY A 98 -0.08 -22.81 18.82
C GLY A 98 -0.90 -21.65 18.24
N ILE A 99 -2.10 -21.41 18.75
CA ILE A 99 -2.97 -20.29 18.31
C ILE A 99 -2.30 -18.94 18.57
N ILE A 100 -1.73 -18.76 19.77
CA ILE A 100 -1.00 -17.54 20.14
C ILE A 100 0.20 -17.33 19.21
N PHE A 101 0.98 -18.39 18.93
CA PHE A 101 2.12 -18.33 18.03
C PHE A 101 1.72 -17.91 16.61
N ILE A 102 0.63 -18.46 16.05
CA ILE A 102 0.13 -18.09 14.72
C ILE A 102 -0.28 -16.61 14.70
N GLY A 103 -0.97 -16.14 15.75
CA GLY A 103 -1.36 -14.73 15.87
C GLY A 103 -0.17 -13.79 15.90
N ILE A 104 0.84 -14.11 16.73
CA ILE A 104 2.08 -13.34 16.84
C ILE A 104 2.83 -13.33 15.51
N PHE A 105 2.99 -14.48 14.85
CA PHE A 105 3.67 -14.55 13.55
C PHE A 105 2.95 -13.73 12.48
N GLY A 106 1.61 -13.76 12.44
CA GLY A 106 0.83 -12.94 11.53
C GLY A 106 1.09 -11.45 11.74
N ILE A 107 1.14 -11.00 13.00
CA ILE A 107 1.45 -9.60 13.34
C ILE A 107 2.89 -9.25 12.96
N ILE A 108 3.86 -10.12 13.27
CA ILE A 108 5.27 -9.92 12.91
C ILE A 108 5.42 -9.74 11.40
N ILE A 109 4.76 -10.59 10.61
CA ILE A 109 4.80 -10.48 9.14
C ILE A 109 4.23 -9.15 8.67
N ASP A 110 3.08 -8.71 9.19
CA ASP A 110 2.50 -7.40 8.84
C ASP A 110 3.42 -6.25 9.23
N VAL A 111 3.99 -6.28 10.43
CA VAL A 111 4.90 -5.23 10.95
C VAL A 111 6.20 -5.17 10.15
N VAL A 112 6.83 -6.31 9.87
CA VAL A 112 8.05 -6.38 9.05
C VAL A 112 7.76 -5.86 7.64
N PHE A 113 6.60 -6.20 7.07
CA PHE A 113 6.22 -5.71 5.77
C PHE A 113 6.05 -4.18 5.75
N VAL A 114 5.38 -3.61 6.75
CA VAL A 114 5.22 -2.16 6.89
C VAL A 114 6.55 -1.47 7.19
N ALA A 115 7.44 -2.08 7.96
CA ALA A 115 8.78 -1.55 8.22
C ALA A 115 9.60 -1.47 6.93
N ILE A 116 9.57 -2.52 6.10
CA ILE A 116 10.19 -2.53 4.77
C ILE A 116 9.57 -1.45 3.88
N GLN A 117 8.24 -1.34 3.86
CA GLN A 117 7.54 -0.29 3.11
C GLN A 117 8.02 1.11 3.51
N ASN A 118 8.05 1.41 4.81
CA ASN A 118 8.46 2.73 5.30
C ASN A 118 9.93 3.03 5.03
N HIS A 119 10.79 2.02 5.01
CA HIS A 119 12.20 2.20 4.66
C HIS A 119 12.40 2.46 3.16
N LEU A 120 11.56 1.89 2.28
CA LEU A 120 11.60 2.11 0.84
C LEU A 120 10.86 3.38 0.38
N ILE A 121 10.17 4.11 1.27
CA ILE A 121 9.57 5.42 0.96
C ILE A 121 10.49 6.53 1.48
N PRO A 122 11.46 7.01 0.69
CA PRO A 122 12.07 8.29 0.99
C PRO A 122 10.99 9.38 0.89
N SER A 123 11.05 10.30 1.85
CA SER A 123 10.08 11.36 2.19
C SER A 123 9.89 12.43 1.10
N TRP A 124 9.45 12.08 -0.11
CA TRP A 124 9.20 13.05 -1.19
C TRP A 124 7.85 13.79 -1.04
N ARG A 125 6.98 13.38 -0.11
CA ARG A 125 5.60 13.90 0.03
C ARG A 125 5.51 15.27 0.72
N MET A 126 6.60 15.85 1.19
CA MET A 126 6.54 17.00 2.11
C MET A 126 7.10 18.32 1.54
N ARG A 127 6.85 18.65 0.25
CA ARG A 127 7.47 19.84 -0.36
C ARG A 127 6.63 20.79 -1.21
N LEU A 128 5.32 20.58 -1.45
CA LEU A 128 4.63 21.38 -2.50
C LEU A 128 3.30 22.07 -2.17
N SER A 129 2.79 22.10 -0.93
CA SER A 129 1.50 22.77 -0.67
C SER A 129 1.53 24.07 0.16
N SER A 130 2.69 24.58 0.59
CA SER A 130 2.70 25.74 1.51
C SER A 130 3.02 27.10 0.88
N ASN A 131 3.70 27.19 -0.28
CA ASN A 131 4.25 28.48 -0.74
C ASN A 131 3.56 29.10 -1.96
N ARG A 132 2.78 28.32 -2.73
CA ARG A 132 2.20 28.82 -3.99
C ARG A 132 0.87 29.57 -3.80
N GLY A 133 0.18 29.37 -2.67
CA GLY A 133 -1.08 30.07 -2.39
C GLY A 133 -0.87 31.53 -2.00
N GLU A 134 0.24 31.84 -1.32
CA GLU A 134 0.52 33.19 -0.82
C GLU A 134 1.00 34.14 -1.93
N GLU A 135 1.71 33.63 -2.95
CA GLU A 135 2.16 34.45 -4.09
C GLU A 135 1.00 34.98 -4.96
N PHE A 136 -0.08 34.19 -5.16
CA PHE A 136 -1.23 34.63 -5.95
C PHE A 136 -2.12 35.63 -5.20
N VAL A 137 -2.25 35.50 -3.87
CA VAL A 137 -3.02 36.44 -3.06
C VAL A 137 -2.30 37.78 -2.95
N ASN A 138 -0.97 37.77 -2.81
CA ASN A 138 -0.17 39.00 -2.70
C ASN A 138 -0.08 39.77 -4.03
N THR A 139 -0.10 39.06 -5.17
CA THR A 139 -0.16 39.70 -6.50
C THR A 139 -1.55 40.23 -6.85
N ALA A 140 -2.62 39.58 -6.42
CA ALA A 140 -3.98 40.10 -6.63
C ALA A 140 -4.26 41.38 -5.82
N THR A 141 -3.81 41.42 -4.57
CA THR A 141 -3.98 42.58 -3.67
C THR A 141 -3.08 43.77 -4.04
N ALA A 142 -1.95 43.54 -4.71
CA ALA A 142 -1.06 44.60 -5.20
C ALA A 142 -1.61 45.38 -6.41
N VAL A 143 -2.61 44.84 -7.13
CA VAL A 143 -3.21 45.45 -8.33
C VAL A 143 -4.45 46.30 -8.00
N GLU A 144 -5.05 46.11 -6.83
CA GLU A 144 -6.32 46.75 -6.43
C GLU A 144 -6.26 48.25 -6.02
N PRO A 145 -5.13 48.92 -5.72
CA PRO A 145 -5.18 50.32 -5.27
C PRO A 145 -5.31 51.35 -6.41
N SER A 146 -5.22 50.97 -7.70
CA SER A 146 -5.19 51.95 -8.81
C SER A 146 -6.55 52.34 -9.41
N PHE A 147 -7.65 51.75 -8.93
CA PHE A 147 -8.99 51.95 -9.52
C PHE A 147 -9.97 52.70 -8.61
N GLN A 148 -9.51 53.29 -7.49
CA GLN A 148 -10.36 54.07 -6.59
C GLN A 148 -10.40 55.58 -6.87
N ASP A 149 -9.63 56.08 -7.86
CA ASP A 149 -9.49 57.52 -8.13
C ASP A 149 -10.00 57.98 -9.53
N ILE A 150 -10.92 57.24 -10.18
CA ILE A 150 -11.61 57.69 -11.42
C ILE A 150 -13.13 57.60 -11.25
#